data_AF-A0A3P3U2R6-F1
#
_entry.id   AF-A0A3P3U2R6-F1
#
_cell.length_a   1.000
_cell.length_b   1.000
_cell.length_c   1.000
_cell.angle_alpha   90.00
_cell.angle_beta   90.00
_cell.angle_gamma   90.00
#
_symmetry.space_group_name_H-M   'P 1'
#
loop_
_entity.id
_entity.type
_entity.pdbx_description
1 polymer ?
#
loop_
_entity_poly.entity_id
_entity_poly.type
_entity_poly.pdbx_seq_one_letter_code
_entity_poly.pdbx_strand_id
1 'polypeptide(L)'
;MMPEIGSRSIGQPLRKAWLALTGSDFPAVENIDGMGKELGWKVGGFMRFFLVRSSSVLGKGGETLGTLLLLIDVTEQKALQDELERLAYADGLTGIGNRADFFRQGLALLEEAAAAGTCCSFILFDIDFFKKINDTYGHESVDHALMHVAEVCKTILLPEALFARYGGEEFIIGLPGVSIREAGEVAERLRTALEGEPFDTAGERPEPLVYTSALFFAETKMPNL
;
A
#
# COMPACT_ATOMS: atom_id res chain seq x y z
N MET A 1 -16.38 -14.28 16.78
CA MET A 1 -16.80 -13.96 18.14
C MET A 1 -15.54 -13.92 18.99
N MET A 2 -15.35 -12.92 19.84
CA MET A 2 -14.34 -13.03 20.91
C MET A 2 -14.61 -14.34 21.66
N PRO A 3 -13.57 -15.09 22.03
CA PRO A 3 -13.78 -16.28 22.85
C PRO A 3 -14.44 -15.84 24.15
N GLU A 4 -15.60 -16.43 24.48
CA GLU A 4 -16.39 -16.00 25.64
C GLU A 4 -15.55 -16.09 26.92
N ILE A 5 -15.35 -14.94 27.56
CA ILE A 5 -14.78 -14.90 28.90
C ILE A 5 -15.84 -15.44 29.87
N GLY A 6 -15.84 -16.76 30.04
CA GLY A 6 -16.75 -17.43 30.96
C GLY A 6 -16.35 -17.24 32.42
N SER A 7 -17.23 -17.65 33.34
CA SER A 7 -17.00 -17.60 34.80
C SER A 7 -15.70 -18.29 35.25
N ARG A 8 -15.17 -19.24 34.46
CA ARG A 8 -13.89 -19.93 34.71
C ARG A 8 -12.65 -19.05 34.55
N SER A 9 -12.78 -17.89 33.91
CA SER A 9 -11.69 -16.93 33.71
C SER A 9 -11.54 -15.96 34.89
N ILE A 10 -12.55 -15.90 35.77
CA ILE A 10 -12.55 -15.02 36.95
C ILE A 10 -11.49 -15.53 37.95
N GLY A 11 -10.60 -14.64 38.40
CA GLY A 11 -9.54 -14.95 39.37
C GLY A 11 -8.28 -15.60 38.78
N GLN A 12 -8.23 -15.88 37.47
CA GLN A 12 -7.00 -16.30 36.79
C GLN A 12 -6.17 -15.09 36.35
N PRO A 13 -4.84 -15.19 36.29
CA PRO A 13 -4.01 -14.15 35.67
C PRO A 13 -4.42 -13.93 34.21
N LEU A 14 -4.59 -12.66 33.82
CA LEU A 14 -5.03 -12.28 32.46
C LEU A 14 -4.20 -12.96 31.37
N ARG A 15 -2.87 -12.96 31.48
CA ARG A 15 -1.97 -13.59 30.51
C ARG A 15 -2.28 -15.08 30.31
N LYS A 16 -2.66 -15.78 31.37
CA LYS A 16 -3.01 -17.21 31.35
C LYS A 16 -4.40 -17.45 30.78
N ALA A 17 -5.38 -16.64 31.18
CA ALA A 17 -6.72 -16.69 30.59
C ALA A 17 -6.67 -16.37 29.09
N TRP A 18 -5.89 -15.37 28.70
CA TRP A 18 -5.69 -14.96 27.32
C TRP A 18 -5.05 -16.06 26.46
N LEU A 19 -3.92 -16.62 26.91
CA LEU A 19 -3.25 -17.70 26.19
C LEU A 19 -4.18 -18.90 25.97
N ALA A 20 -5.00 -19.24 26.96
CA ALA A 20 -6.00 -20.30 26.84
C ALA A 20 -7.13 -19.98 25.86
N LEU A 21 -7.46 -18.69 25.67
CA LEU A 21 -8.55 -18.22 24.82
C LEU A 21 -8.12 -18.01 23.36
N THR A 22 -6.90 -17.50 23.14
CA THR A 22 -6.41 -17.08 21.81
C THR A 22 -5.33 -17.98 21.23
N GLY A 23 -4.68 -18.80 22.06
CA GLY A 23 -3.50 -19.58 21.67
C GLY A 23 -2.24 -18.74 21.42
N SER A 24 -2.28 -17.44 21.76
CA SER A 24 -1.19 -16.47 21.60
C SER A 24 -0.92 -15.74 22.91
N ASP A 25 0.30 -15.23 23.10
CA ASP A 25 0.63 -14.45 24.29
C ASP A 25 -0.14 -13.12 24.31
N PHE A 26 -0.49 -12.65 25.51
CA PHE A 26 -1.14 -11.35 25.68
C PHE A 26 -0.16 -10.25 25.25
N PRO A 27 -0.51 -9.38 24.28
CA PRO A 27 0.36 -8.28 23.90
C PRO A 27 0.50 -7.36 25.11
N ALA A 28 1.72 -6.97 25.46
CA ALA A 28 1.94 -6.06 26.57
C ALA A 28 1.23 -4.72 26.28
N VAL A 29 0.11 -4.48 26.96
CA VAL A 29 -0.65 -3.23 26.91
C VAL A 29 -0.16 -2.37 28.07
N GLU A 30 1.12 -1.99 28.04
CA GLU A 30 1.68 -1.09 29.04
C GLU A 30 1.46 0.36 28.61
N ASN A 31 0.89 1.18 29.50
CA ASN A 31 0.73 2.63 29.37
C ASN A 31 0.06 3.12 28.09
N ILE A 32 -1.09 2.56 27.74
CA ILE A 32 -1.98 3.20 26.76
C ILE A 32 -2.90 4.17 27.50
N ASP A 33 -2.36 5.33 27.89
CA ASP A 33 -3.15 6.42 28.48
C ASP A 33 -4.13 6.97 27.43
N GLY A 34 -5.34 6.42 27.39
CA GLY A 34 -6.47 6.91 26.60
C GLY A 34 -6.40 6.70 25.07
N MET A 35 -5.21 6.68 24.46
CA MET A 35 -5.04 6.50 23.00
C MET A 35 -5.12 5.03 22.59
N GLY A 36 -6.32 4.51 22.35
CA GLY A 36 -6.47 3.11 21.93
C GLY A 36 -5.56 2.69 20.77
N LYS A 37 -5.00 1.47 20.86
CA LYS A 37 -4.10 0.89 19.86
C LYS A 37 -4.82 -0.22 19.10
N GLU A 38 -4.74 -0.21 17.78
CA GLU A 38 -5.23 -1.31 16.95
C GLU A 38 -4.25 -2.49 17.02
N LEU A 39 -4.76 -3.70 17.23
CA LEU A 39 -4.00 -4.94 17.26
C LEU A 39 -4.69 -6.02 16.42
N GLY A 40 -3.91 -6.65 15.54
CA GLY A 40 -4.35 -7.80 14.73
C GLY A 40 -3.98 -9.12 15.39
N TRP A 41 -4.94 -10.05 15.53
CA TRP A 41 -4.74 -11.38 16.09
C TRP A 41 -5.37 -12.47 15.24
N LYS A 42 -4.68 -13.61 15.15
CA LYS A 42 -5.23 -14.81 14.53
C LYS A 42 -6.10 -15.57 15.54
N VAL A 43 -7.42 -15.57 15.34
CA VAL A 43 -8.39 -16.27 16.19
C VAL A 43 -9.11 -17.32 15.33
N GLY A 44 -8.94 -18.61 15.66
CA GLY A 44 -9.59 -19.70 14.94
C GLY A 44 -9.18 -19.80 13.46
N GLY A 45 -7.95 -19.41 13.12
CA GLY A 45 -7.43 -19.41 11.74
C GLY A 45 -7.63 -18.09 10.98
N PHE A 46 -8.50 -17.19 11.44
CA PHE A 46 -8.82 -15.92 10.79
C PHE A 46 -8.13 -14.75 11.49
N MET A 47 -7.68 -13.75 10.72
CA MET A 47 -7.21 -12.49 11.29
C MET A 47 -8.41 -11.66 11.79
N ARG A 48 -8.30 -11.10 12.99
CA ARG A 48 -9.24 -10.15 13.57
C ARG A 48 -8.51 -8.93 14.09
N PHE A 49 -9.12 -7.77 13.97
CA PHE A 49 -8.56 -6.51 14.43
C PHE A 49 -9.34 -5.99 15.63
N PHE A 50 -8.63 -5.55 16.67
CA PHE A 50 -9.21 -5.04 17.89
C PHE A 50 -8.62 -3.69 18.26
N LEU A 51 -9.48 -2.73 18.59
CA LEU A 51 -9.06 -1.51 19.26
C LEU A 51 -8.94 -1.79 20.75
N VAL A 52 -7.71 -1.72 21.26
CA VAL A 52 -7.37 -2.01 22.65
C VAL A 52 -7.14 -0.72 23.41
N ARG A 53 -7.88 -0.54 24.51
CA ARG A 53 -7.68 0.57 25.45
C ARG A 53 -7.43 -0.01 26.84
N SER A 54 -6.47 0.58 27.55
CA SER A 54 -6.25 0.32 28.96
C SER A 54 -6.53 1.58 29.75
N SER A 55 -7.18 1.46 30.90
CA SER A 55 -7.22 2.56 31.87
C SER A 55 -7.04 2.02 33.28
N SER A 56 -6.38 2.82 34.12
CA SER A 56 -6.25 2.51 35.54
C SER A 56 -7.59 2.71 36.24
N VAL A 57 -8.04 1.70 36.97
CA VAL A 57 -9.20 1.78 37.86
C VAL A 57 -8.70 2.30 39.20
N LEU A 58 -9.15 3.49 39.58
CA LEU A 58 -8.75 4.12 40.84
C LEU A 58 -9.82 3.90 41.92
N GLY A 59 -9.36 3.66 43.14
CA GLY A 59 -10.20 3.61 44.33
C GLY A 59 -10.53 5.00 44.85
N LYS A 60 -11.36 5.07 45.89
CA LYS A 60 -11.83 6.35 46.45
C LYS A 60 -10.70 7.21 47.04
N GLY A 61 -9.56 6.60 47.40
CA GLY A 61 -8.38 7.29 47.92
C GLY A 61 -7.32 7.63 46.85
N GLY A 62 -7.59 7.37 45.57
CA GLY A 62 -6.63 7.60 44.47
C GLY A 62 -5.63 6.45 44.26
N GLU A 63 -5.73 5.37 45.03
CA GLU A 63 -4.96 4.15 44.82
C GLU A 63 -5.42 3.40 43.56
N THR A 64 -4.48 2.82 42.80
CA THR A 64 -4.82 1.98 41.65
C THR A 64 -5.32 0.61 42.13
N LEU A 65 -6.60 0.32 41.90
CA LEU A 65 -7.25 -0.95 42.21
C LEU A 65 -7.06 -2.00 41.11
N GLY A 66 -6.72 -1.58 39.89
CA GLY A 66 -6.46 -2.47 38.77
C GLY A 66 -6.45 -1.75 37.42
N THR A 67 -6.54 -2.54 36.35
CA THR A 67 -6.57 -2.04 34.97
C THR A 67 -7.84 -2.53 34.29
N LEU A 68 -8.63 -1.61 33.75
CA LEU A 68 -9.73 -1.90 32.83
C LEU A 68 -9.14 -2.05 31.43
N LEU A 69 -9.39 -3.20 30.81
CA LEU A 69 -9.05 -3.44 29.41
C LEU A 69 -10.32 -3.51 28.59
N LEU A 70 -10.42 -2.64 27.59
CA LEU A 70 -11.49 -2.64 26.61
C LEU A 70 -10.94 -3.15 25.28
N LEU A 71 -11.64 -4.12 24.71
CA LEU A 71 -11.31 -4.77 23.44
C LEU A 71 -12.51 -4.65 22.52
N ILE A 72 -12.44 -3.77 21.54
CA ILE A 72 -13.52 -3.55 20.57
C ILE A 72 -13.13 -4.26 19.28
N ASP A 73 -13.94 -5.23 18.83
CA ASP A 73 -13.75 -5.87 17.52
C ASP A 73 -14.01 -4.82 16.43
N VAL A 74 -12.97 -4.43 15.72
CA VAL A 74 -13.02 -3.47 14.60
C VAL A 74 -12.73 -4.16 13.28
N THR A 75 -12.82 -5.49 13.21
CA THR A 75 -12.45 -6.27 12.01
C THR A 75 -13.26 -5.84 10.78
N GLU A 76 -14.58 -5.68 10.91
CA GLU A 76 -15.45 -5.27 9.80
C GLU A 76 -15.21 -3.81 9.39
N GLN A 77 -15.03 -2.92 10.38
CA GLN A 77 -14.70 -1.52 10.13
C GLN A 77 -13.35 -1.40 9.40
N LYS A 78 -12.34 -2.16 9.83
CA LYS A 78 -11.02 -2.18 9.22
C LYS A 78 -11.09 -2.73 7.79
N ALA A 79 -11.80 -3.82 7.57
CA ALA A 79 -12.00 -4.37 6.22
C ALA A 79 -12.71 -3.38 5.29
N LEU A 80 -13.73 -2.67 5.79
CA LEU A 80 -14.42 -1.64 5.01
C LEU A 80 -13.50 -0.44 4.73
N GLN A 81 -12.72 0.00 5.72
CA GLN A 81 -11.74 1.07 5.54
C GLN A 81 -10.69 0.69 4.51
N ASP A 82 -10.12 -0.52 4.59
CA ASP A 82 -9.12 -1.01 3.65
C ASP A 82 -9.70 -1.10 2.22
N GLU A 83 -10.95 -1.54 2.08
CA GLU A 83 -11.63 -1.57 0.79
C GLU A 83 -11.91 -0.16 0.25
N LEU A 84 -12.32 0.78 1.11
CA LEU A 84 -12.49 2.18 0.72
C LEU A 84 -11.17 2.81 0.29
N GLU A 85 -10.08 2.53 1.01
CA GLU A 85 -8.73 2.97 0.64
C GLU A 85 -8.31 2.36 -0.70
N ARG A 86 -8.53 1.06 -0.91
CA ARG A 86 -8.26 0.38 -2.18
C ARG A 86 -9.05 1.01 -3.34
N LEU A 87 -10.35 1.25 -3.16
CA LEU A 87 -11.19 1.87 -4.19
C LEU A 87 -10.79 3.34 -4.46
N ALA A 88 -10.32 4.05 -3.44
CA ALA A 88 -9.89 5.43 -3.57
C ALA A 88 -8.51 5.58 -4.22
N TYR A 89 -7.61 4.61 -4.02
CA TYR A 89 -6.18 4.77 -4.31
C TYR A 89 -5.58 3.72 -5.24
N ALA A 90 -6.25 2.60 -5.52
CA ALA A 90 -5.80 1.65 -6.53
C ALA A 90 -6.52 1.88 -7.87
N ASP A 91 -5.83 1.59 -8.97
CA ASP A 91 -6.44 1.43 -10.28
C ASP A 91 -7.21 0.10 -10.33
N GLY A 92 -8.49 0.17 -10.71
CA GLY A 92 -9.39 -0.98 -10.67
C GLY A 92 -9.03 -2.11 -11.64
N LEU A 93 -8.26 -1.81 -12.69
CA LEU A 93 -7.87 -2.79 -13.70
C LEU A 93 -6.50 -3.42 -13.39
N THR A 94 -5.50 -2.59 -13.12
CA THR A 94 -4.09 -3.01 -13.01
C THR A 94 -3.64 -3.27 -11.57
N GLY A 95 -4.41 -2.80 -10.59
CA GLY A 95 -4.12 -2.95 -9.16
C GLY A 95 -2.92 -2.15 -8.63
N ILE A 96 -2.28 -1.34 -9.47
CA ILE A 96 -1.26 -0.35 -9.04
C ILE A 96 -1.94 0.89 -8.47
N GLY A 97 -1.17 1.89 -8.03
CA GLY A 97 -1.75 3.17 -7.60
C GLY A 97 -2.57 3.82 -8.72
N ASN A 98 -3.60 4.58 -8.37
CA ASN A 98 -4.25 5.47 -9.32
C ASN A 98 -3.65 6.87 -9.24
N ARG A 99 -4.12 7.76 -10.10
CA ARG A 99 -3.70 9.17 -10.11
C ARG A 99 -3.82 9.84 -8.73
N ALA A 100 -4.90 9.61 -7.98
CA ALA A 100 -5.10 10.25 -6.68
C ALA A 100 -4.06 9.76 -5.65
N ASP A 101 -3.74 8.47 -5.68
CA ASP A 101 -2.71 7.88 -4.84
C ASP A 101 -1.32 8.45 -5.15
N PHE A 102 -0.98 8.55 -6.43
CA PHE A 102 0.29 9.12 -6.85
C PHE A 102 0.49 10.54 -6.37
N PHE A 103 -0.52 11.42 -6.49
CA PHE A 103 -0.40 12.80 -6.01
C PHE A 103 -0.28 12.87 -4.48
N ARG A 104 -1.02 12.03 -3.75
CA ARG A 104 -0.95 11.96 -2.29
C ARG A 104 0.45 11.56 -1.82
N GLN A 105 1.01 10.49 -2.38
CA GLN A 105 2.32 9.97 -1.98
C GLN A 105 3.47 10.79 -2.58
N GLY A 106 3.34 11.24 -3.82
CA GLY A 106 4.37 12.01 -4.54
C GLY A 106 4.63 13.38 -3.90
N LEU A 107 3.60 14.02 -3.34
CA LEU A 107 3.79 15.25 -2.57
C LEU A 107 4.62 15.00 -1.31
N ALA A 108 4.31 13.95 -0.55
CA ALA A 108 5.07 13.57 0.65
C ALA A 108 6.53 13.24 0.30
N LEU A 109 6.77 12.48 -0.79
CA LEU A 109 8.13 12.18 -1.25
C LEU A 109 8.93 13.43 -1.64
N LEU A 110 8.28 14.40 -2.27
CA LEU A 110 8.93 15.68 -2.61
C LEU A 110 9.30 16.47 -1.36
N GLU A 111 8.42 16.51 -0.37
CA GLU A 111 8.68 17.17 0.92
C GLU A 111 9.82 16.48 1.69
N GLU A 112 9.83 15.15 1.72
CA GLU A 112 10.89 14.34 2.33
C GLU A 112 12.23 14.55 1.62
N ALA A 113 12.25 14.53 0.29
CA ALA A 113 13.45 14.77 -0.50
C ALA A 113 13.98 16.20 -0.28
N ALA A 114 13.09 17.19 -0.19
CA ALA A 114 13.44 18.57 0.15
C ALA A 114 14.10 18.67 1.52
N ALA A 115 13.49 18.04 2.54
CA ALA A 115 13.98 18.08 3.91
C ALA A 115 15.32 17.35 4.07
N ALA A 116 15.50 16.23 3.36
CA ALA A 116 16.73 15.44 3.40
C ALA A 116 17.83 15.97 2.47
N GLY A 117 17.53 16.94 1.59
CA GLY A 117 18.46 17.41 0.55
C GLY A 117 18.84 16.31 -0.44
N THR A 118 17.90 15.40 -0.74
CA THR A 118 18.08 14.29 -1.69
C THR A 118 17.32 14.59 -2.98
N CYS A 119 17.64 13.86 -4.05
CA CYS A 119 16.95 14.00 -5.34
C CYS A 119 15.69 13.13 -5.39
N CYS A 120 14.73 13.53 -6.24
CA CYS A 120 13.54 12.73 -6.54
C CYS A 120 13.19 12.90 -8.02
N SER A 121 13.03 11.79 -8.74
CA SER A 121 12.75 11.80 -10.18
C SER A 121 11.38 11.20 -10.48
N PHE A 122 10.73 11.69 -11.54
CA PHE A 122 9.44 11.18 -12.00
C PHE A 122 9.50 10.77 -13.48
N ILE A 123 8.97 9.60 -13.81
CA ILE A 123 8.86 9.13 -15.18
C ILE A 123 7.38 9.09 -15.53
N LEU A 124 6.97 9.82 -16.55
CA LEU A 124 5.64 9.69 -17.15
C LEU A 124 5.81 9.02 -18.50
N PHE A 125 5.03 7.99 -18.81
CA PHE A 125 5.10 7.32 -20.11
C PHE A 125 3.74 6.84 -20.57
N ASP A 126 3.63 6.65 -21.87
CA ASP A 126 2.40 6.31 -22.59
C ASP A 126 2.62 5.10 -23.50
N ILE A 127 1.55 4.35 -23.79
CA ILE A 127 1.58 3.23 -24.73
C ILE A 127 1.33 3.77 -26.15
N ASP A 128 2.33 3.68 -27.03
CA ASP A 128 2.18 4.18 -28.40
C ASP A 128 1.14 3.37 -29.18
N PHE A 129 0.39 4.07 -30.03
CA PHE A 129 -0.63 3.46 -30.90
C PHE A 129 -1.74 2.70 -30.16
N PHE A 130 -1.97 2.98 -28.88
CA PHE A 130 -2.99 2.32 -28.07
C PHE A 130 -4.39 2.32 -28.72
N LYS A 131 -4.78 3.43 -29.35
CA LYS A 131 -6.02 3.52 -30.13
C LYS A 131 -6.09 2.48 -31.26
N LYS A 132 -4.98 2.22 -31.95
CA LYS A 132 -4.94 1.22 -33.04
C LYS A 132 -5.09 -0.20 -32.48
N ILE A 133 -4.51 -0.49 -31.32
CA ILE A 133 -4.68 -1.77 -30.63
C ILE A 133 -6.15 -1.96 -30.25
N ASN A 134 -6.77 -0.93 -29.67
CA ASN A 134 -8.19 -0.94 -29.33
C ASN A 134 -9.10 -1.16 -30.56
N ASP A 135 -8.79 -0.48 -31.66
CA ASP A 135 -9.57 -0.58 -32.91
C ASP A 135 -9.38 -1.93 -33.61
N THR A 136 -8.24 -2.62 -33.40
CA THR A 136 -7.90 -3.89 -34.07
C THR A 136 -8.35 -5.12 -33.27
N TYR A 137 -8.16 -5.09 -31.95
CA TYR A 137 -8.29 -6.28 -31.08
C TYR A 137 -9.40 -6.16 -30.03
N GLY A 138 -10.13 -5.03 -30.00
CA GLY A 138 -11.21 -4.78 -29.07
C GLY A 138 -10.74 -4.51 -27.64
N HIS A 139 -11.71 -4.19 -26.77
CA HIS A 139 -11.45 -3.70 -25.42
C HIS A 139 -10.77 -4.71 -24.48
N GLU A 140 -11.06 -6.00 -24.60
CA GLU A 140 -10.45 -7.02 -23.72
C GLU A 140 -8.92 -7.11 -23.91
N SER A 141 -8.46 -7.01 -25.16
CA SER A 141 -7.02 -7.03 -25.49
C SER A 141 -6.27 -5.81 -24.96
N VAL A 142 -6.97 -4.67 -24.87
CA VAL A 142 -6.43 -3.43 -24.34
C VAL A 142 -6.28 -3.50 -22.82
N ASP A 143 -7.26 -4.09 -22.14
CA ASP A 143 -7.17 -4.33 -20.71
C ASP A 143 -6.00 -5.27 -20.38
N HIS A 144 -5.79 -6.31 -21.19
CA HIS A 144 -4.63 -7.19 -21.08
C HIS A 144 -3.30 -6.46 -21.30
N ALA A 145 -3.20 -5.57 -22.29
CA ALA A 145 -1.99 -4.78 -22.52
C ALA A 145 -1.65 -3.89 -21.31
N LEU A 146 -2.66 -3.24 -20.70
CA LEU A 146 -2.46 -2.40 -19.51
C LEU A 146 -2.04 -3.21 -18.28
N MET A 147 -2.66 -4.37 -18.06
CA MET A 147 -2.27 -5.29 -16.98
C MET A 147 -0.86 -5.82 -17.18
N HIS A 148 -0.49 -6.16 -18.42
CA HIS A 148 0.84 -6.63 -18.78
C HIS A 148 1.91 -5.58 -18.50
N VAL A 149 1.70 -4.33 -18.93
CA VAL A 149 2.60 -3.21 -18.62
C VAL A 149 2.82 -3.07 -17.12
N ALA A 150 1.73 -3.10 -16.35
CA ALA A 150 1.81 -2.97 -14.91
C ALA A 150 2.64 -4.10 -14.27
N GLU A 151 2.49 -5.34 -14.75
CA GLU A 151 3.24 -6.48 -14.24
C GLU A 151 4.73 -6.40 -14.58
N VAL A 152 5.08 -6.11 -15.84
CA VAL A 152 6.48 -5.96 -16.27
C VAL A 152 7.16 -4.85 -15.46
N CYS A 153 6.52 -3.70 -15.28
CA CYS A 153 7.06 -2.61 -14.48
C CYS A 153 7.31 -3.03 -13.02
N LYS A 154 6.40 -3.78 -12.39
CA LYS A 154 6.58 -4.26 -11.00
C LYS A 154 7.80 -5.16 -10.83
N THR A 155 8.21 -5.90 -11.86
CA THR A 155 9.42 -6.75 -11.77
C THR A 155 10.72 -5.95 -11.78
N ILE A 156 10.68 -4.71 -12.28
CA ILE A 156 11.85 -3.86 -12.51
C ILE A 156 12.00 -2.80 -11.42
N LEU A 157 10.87 -2.30 -10.91
CA LEU A 157 10.81 -1.23 -9.92
C LEU A 157 11.15 -1.75 -8.52
N LEU A 158 11.84 -0.90 -7.75
CA LEU A 158 12.12 -1.15 -6.34
C LEU A 158 10.86 -0.94 -5.49
N PRO A 159 10.73 -1.58 -4.30
CA PRO A 159 9.57 -1.43 -3.42
C PRO A 159 9.27 0.02 -3.00
N GLU A 160 10.29 0.88 -2.95
CA GLU A 160 10.18 2.29 -2.57
C GLU A 160 9.70 3.18 -3.73
N ALA A 161 9.67 2.66 -4.96
CA ALA A 161 9.16 3.41 -6.10
C ALA A 161 7.64 3.53 -6.04
N LEU A 162 7.13 4.74 -6.28
CA LEU A 162 5.70 4.92 -6.55
C LEU A 162 5.42 4.50 -7.98
N PHE A 163 4.35 3.76 -8.19
CA PHE A 163 3.90 3.40 -9.52
C PHE A 163 2.39 3.46 -9.61
N ALA A 164 1.90 4.23 -10.58
CA ALA A 164 0.49 4.48 -10.74
C ALA A 164 0.07 4.63 -12.20
N ARG A 165 -1.20 4.35 -12.47
CA ARG A 165 -1.85 4.71 -13.73
C ARG A 165 -2.34 6.15 -13.64
N TYR A 166 -1.81 7.01 -14.50
CA TYR A 166 -2.10 8.43 -14.50
C TYR A 166 -3.44 8.74 -15.19
N GLY A 167 -3.76 8.04 -16.27
CA GLY A 167 -5.05 8.12 -16.96
C GLY A 167 -5.01 7.43 -18.32
N GLY A 168 -6.10 6.81 -18.76
CA GLY A 168 -6.14 6.14 -20.07
C GLY A 168 -5.01 5.12 -20.23
N GLU A 169 -4.10 5.33 -21.17
CA GLU A 169 -2.89 4.52 -21.39
C GLU A 169 -1.61 5.07 -20.73
N GLU A 170 -1.70 6.16 -19.95
CA GLU A 170 -0.57 6.84 -19.32
C GLU A 170 -0.25 6.25 -17.93
N PHE A 171 1.03 6.06 -17.67
CA PHE A 171 1.59 5.56 -16.41
C PHE A 171 2.63 6.53 -15.85
N ILE A 172 2.72 6.60 -14.53
CA ILE A 172 3.64 7.49 -13.83
C ILE A 172 4.38 6.75 -12.72
N ILE A 173 5.69 7.02 -12.60
CA ILE A 173 6.60 6.43 -11.63
C ILE A 173 7.28 7.55 -10.83
N GLY A 174 7.38 7.39 -9.51
CA GLY A 174 8.17 8.23 -8.63
C GLY A 174 9.35 7.48 -8.02
N LEU A 175 10.54 8.05 -8.12
CA LEU A 175 11.80 7.44 -7.75
C LEU A 175 12.51 8.29 -6.69
N PRO A 176 12.30 8.00 -5.39
CA PRO A 176 12.96 8.72 -4.31
C PRO A 176 14.45 8.41 -4.25
N GLY A 177 15.28 9.43 -4.04
CA GLY A 177 16.74 9.29 -3.97
C GLY A 177 17.42 9.01 -5.31
N VAL A 178 16.68 9.09 -6.43
CA VAL A 178 17.19 8.77 -7.78
C VAL A 178 17.37 10.05 -8.57
N SER A 179 18.57 10.23 -9.16
CA SER A 179 18.89 11.39 -10.00
C SER A 179 18.24 11.28 -11.38
N ILE A 180 18.13 12.40 -12.11
CA ILE A 180 17.58 12.40 -13.48
C ILE A 180 18.30 11.43 -14.42
N ARG A 181 19.62 11.28 -14.25
CA ARG A 181 20.43 10.40 -15.09
C ARG A 181 20.07 8.94 -14.83
N GLU A 182 20.03 8.54 -13.56
CA GLU A 182 19.66 7.18 -13.15
C GLU A 182 18.19 6.88 -13.50
N ALA A 183 17.30 7.86 -13.36
CA ALA A 183 15.91 7.73 -13.80
C ALA A 183 15.81 7.50 -15.31
N GLY A 184 16.68 8.12 -16.12
CA GLY A 184 16.79 7.81 -17.55
C GLY A 184 17.23 6.38 -17.83
N GLU A 185 18.16 5.83 -17.03
CA GLU A 185 18.58 4.42 -17.12
C GLU A 185 17.45 3.46 -16.73
N VAL A 186 16.64 3.81 -15.72
CA VAL A 186 15.44 3.06 -15.34
C VAL A 186 14.39 3.12 -16.45
N ALA A 187 14.13 4.29 -17.04
CA ALA A 187 13.21 4.45 -18.15
C ALA A 187 13.60 3.57 -19.35
N GLU A 188 14.89 3.55 -19.71
CA GLU A 188 15.37 2.74 -20.83
C GLU A 188 15.29 1.23 -20.56
N ARG A 189 15.54 0.81 -19.32
CA ARG A 189 15.33 -0.58 -18.89
C ARG A 189 13.86 -0.99 -18.99
N LEU A 190 12.94 -0.14 -18.53
CA LEU A 190 11.50 -0.37 -18.63
C LEU A 190 11.08 -0.49 -20.10
N ARG A 191 11.49 0.47 -20.94
CA ARG A 191 11.21 0.46 -22.38
C ARG A 191 11.69 -0.83 -23.04
N THR A 192 12.93 -1.23 -22.77
CA THR A 192 13.52 -2.45 -23.36
C THR A 192 12.82 -3.72 -22.88
N ALA A 193 12.45 -3.81 -21.60
CA ALA A 193 11.75 -4.96 -21.07
C ALA A 193 10.34 -5.10 -21.65
N LEU A 194 9.63 -3.98 -21.74
CA LEU A 194 8.27 -3.95 -22.30
C LEU A 194 8.27 -4.28 -23.82
N GLU A 195 9.28 -3.85 -24.57
CA GLU A 195 9.45 -4.27 -25.98
C GLU A 195 9.83 -5.75 -26.11
N GLY A 196 10.59 -6.28 -25.15
CA GLY A 196 11.09 -7.65 -25.15
C GLY A 196 10.07 -8.69 -24.65
N GLU A 197 9.04 -8.26 -23.92
CA GLU A 197 7.96 -9.10 -23.42
C GLU A 197 6.65 -8.75 -24.13
N PRO A 198 6.36 -9.35 -25.29
CA PRO A 198 5.10 -9.12 -25.98
C PRO A 198 3.92 -9.71 -25.19
N PHE A 199 2.78 -9.03 -25.21
CA PHE A 199 1.57 -9.46 -24.52
C PHE A 199 0.79 -10.49 -25.35
N ASP A 200 0.05 -11.38 -24.67
CA ASP A 200 -0.78 -12.39 -25.33
C ASP A 200 -2.09 -11.77 -25.85
N THR A 201 -2.30 -11.83 -27.16
CA THR A 201 -3.48 -11.31 -27.85
C THR A 201 -4.54 -12.40 -27.99
N ALA A 202 -5.07 -12.90 -26.87
CA ALA A 202 -6.24 -13.79 -26.81
C ALA A 202 -6.35 -14.84 -27.95
N GLY A 203 -5.24 -15.52 -28.29
CA GLY A 203 -5.18 -16.55 -29.35
C GLY A 203 -4.53 -16.15 -30.69
N GLU A 204 -4.02 -14.93 -30.83
CA GLU A 204 -3.20 -14.49 -31.97
C GLU A 204 -1.70 -14.40 -31.61
N ARG A 205 -0.86 -13.98 -32.57
CA ARG A 205 0.59 -13.87 -32.34
C ARG A 205 0.88 -12.74 -31.33
N PRO A 206 1.84 -12.94 -30.41
CA PRO A 206 2.25 -11.90 -29.47
C PRO A 206 2.69 -10.63 -30.22
N GLU A 207 2.16 -9.47 -29.85
CA GLU A 207 2.55 -8.19 -30.43
C GLU A 207 3.48 -7.41 -29.49
N PRO A 208 4.59 -6.86 -30.01
CA PRO A 208 5.42 -5.94 -29.24
C PRO A 208 4.68 -4.60 -29.09
N LEU A 209 4.69 -4.06 -27.88
CA LEU A 209 4.20 -2.72 -27.61
C LEU A 209 5.36 -1.73 -27.75
N VAL A 210 5.08 -0.56 -28.33
CA VAL A 210 6.01 0.56 -28.41
C VAL A 210 5.54 1.62 -27.41
N TYR A 211 6.47 2.34 -26.79
CA TYR A 211 6.16 3.26 -25.70
C TYR A 211 6.93 4.56 -25.84
N THR A 212 6.25 5.67 -25.56
CA THR A 212 6.87 6.99 -25.48
C THR A 212 6.98 7.42 -24.02
N SER A 213 8.21 7.69 -23.56
CA SER A 213 8.46 8.19 -22.20
C SER A 213 8.81 9.68 -22.20
N ALA A 214 8.21 10.44 -21.29
CA ALA A 214 8.59 11.80 -20.91
C ALA A 214 9.17 11.79 -19.48
N LEU A 215 10.44 12.21 -19.35
CA LEU A 215 11.11 12.27 -18.06
C LEU A 215 10.97 13.66 -17.43
N PHE A 216 10.44 13.72 -16.21
CA PHE A 216 10.32 14.94 -15.42
C PHE A 216 11.20 14.83 -14.17
N PHE A 217 11.99 15.87 -13.91
CA PHE A 217 12.89 15.88 -12.76
C PHE A 217 12.58 17.03 -11.83
N ALA A 218 12.48 16.75 -10.54
CA ALA A 218 12.37 17.74 -9.50
C ALA A 218 13.65 17.72 -8.67
N GLU A 219 14.49 18.75 -8.82
CA GLU A 219 15.65 18.94 -7.97
C GLU A 219 15.31 19.95 -6.87
N THR A 220 15.24 19.48 -5.63
CA THR A 220 15.23 20.35 -4.47
C THR A 220 16.65 20.84 -4.22
N LYS A 221 17.00 21.98 -4.84
CA LYS A 221 18.24 22.69 -4.52
C LYS A 221 18.27 22.96 -3.01
N MET A 222 19.33 22.51 -2.33
CA MET A 222 19.70 23.09 -1.05
C MET A 222 19.82 24.61 -1.25
N PRO A 223 19.25 25.46 -0.38
CA PRO A 223 19.71 26.84 -0.31
C PRO A 223 21.20 26.76 0.03
N ASN A 224 22.04 27.24 -0.89
CA ASN A 224 23.48 27.30 -0.72
C ASN A 224 23.80 27.80 0.69
N LEU A 225 24.44 26.95 1.51
CA LEU A 225 25.11 27.35 2.75
C LEU A 225 26.34 28.19 2.42
#